data_AF-A0A654M4L0-F1
#
_entry.id   AF-A0A654M4L0-F1
#
_cell.length_a   1.000
_cell.length_b   1.000
_cell.length_c   1.000
_cell.angle_alpha   90.00
_cell.angle_beta   90.00
_cell.angle_gamma   90.00
#
_symmetry.space_group_name_H-M   'P 1'
#
loop_
_entity.id
_entity.type
_entity.pdbx_description
1 polymer ?
#
loop_
_entity_poly.entity_id
_entity_poly.type
_entity_poly.pdbx_seq_one_letter_code
_entity_poly.pdbx_strand_id
1 'polypeptide(L)'
;MYPRKMMTLTSRGHMSINSKDEISQRCREADYKECLINAYPEIIEINGMLIQSPNFILIDLDLSLCKTCVYPIRKLNYILKQTLMQIKEEIHGQPTVLWTGSGYHIYLPVQVPILETEFEFSKNRFQNLFSSNSRYHDYYMSEVFMQFAERYLTGGKSDLSHQHRFSNSMVRIPDTYNMDSLSKGMGLEESRVKILQEWDGNLIEVKPIIQEFKVWLGQQ
;
A
#
# COMPACT_ATOMS: atom_id res chain seq x y z
N MET A 1 -2.19 13.04 9.64
CA MET A 1 -0.95 13.78 9.98
C MET A 1 -0.30 14.28 8.70
N TYR A 2 0.19 15.52 8.75
CA TYR A 2 1.02 16.18 7.75
C TYR A 2 2.36 16.56 8.42
N PRO A 3 3.44 16.78 7.68
CA PRO A 3 3.54 16.74 6.22
C PRO A 3 3.51 15.33 5.64
N ARG A 4 3.21 15.23 4.34
CA ARG A 4 3.27 14.00 3.53
C ARG A 4 4.04 14.26 2.24
N LYS A 5 4.67 13.23 1.70
CA LYS A 5 5.20 13.29 0.33
C LYS A 5 4.06 13.15 -0.68
N MET A 6 4.11 13.95 -1.73
CA MET A 6 3.20 13.90 -2.88
C MET A 6 4.02 13.91 -4.17
N MET A 7 3.47 13.35 -5.23
CA MET A 7 3.99 13.45 -6.59
C MET A 7 2.85 13.83 -7.54
N THR A 8 3.19 14.58 -8.57
CA THR A 8 2.31 14.96 -9.69
C THR A 8 3.11 14.88 -10.98
N LEU A 9 2.45 14.92 -12.15
CA LEU A 9 3.17 14.96 -13.43
C LEU A 9 4.15 16.14 -13.53
N THR A 10 3.81 17.29 -12.94
CA THR A 10 4.62 18.51 -13.04
C THR A 10 5.70 18.60 -11.96
N SER A 11 5.70 17.72 -10.96
CA SER A 11 6.70 17.75 -9.89
C SER A 11 8.00 17.09 -10.34
N ARG A 12 9.14 17.67 -9.97
CA ARG A 12 10.48 17.09 -10.19
C ARG A 12 10.81 16.06 -9.09
N GLY A 13 9.92 15.08 -8.90
CA GLY A 13 9.98 14.08 -7.84
C GLY A 13 8.99 14.35 -6.69
N HIS A 14 9.29 13.78 -5.51
CA HIS A 14 8.43 13.89 -4.34
C HIS A 14 8.55 15.27 -3.69
N MET A 15 7.41 15.91 -3.45
CA MET A 15 7.30 17.20 -2.75
C MET A 15 6.57 17.04 -1.42
N SER A 16 6.92 17.87 -0.45
CA SER A 16 6.22 17.94 0.83
C SER A 16 4.94 18.75 0.70
N ILE A 17 3.84 18.22 1.24
CA ILE A 17 2.54 18.89 1.35
C ILE A 17 2.10 18.93 2.80
N ASN A 18 1.50 20.05 3.21
CA ASN A 18 1.16 20.32 4.60
C ASN A 18 -0.34 20.33 4.90
N SER A 19 -1.18 20.24 3.87
CA SER A 19 -2.63 20.32 4.01
C SER A 19 -3.38 19.57 2.90
N LYS A 20 -4.69 19.34 3.13
CA LYS A 20 -5.57 18.78 2.10
C LYS A 20 -5.78 19.75 0.94
N ASP A 21 -5.85 21.05 1.22
CA ASP A 21 -6.07 22.07 0.20
C ASP A 21 -4.88 22.16 -0.78
N GLU A 22 -3.66 22.01 -0.24
CA GLU A 22 -2.46 21.89 -1.06
C GLU A 22 -2.54 20.70 -2.02
N ILE A 23 -3.03 19.53 -1.57
CA ILE A 23 -3.21 18.37 -2.46
C ILE A 23 -4.06 18.74 -3.67
N SER A 24 -5.25 19.31 -3.42
CA SER A 24 -6.18 19.68 -4.49
C SER A 24 -5.60 20.74 -5.40
N GLN A 25 -4.87 21.72 -4.86
CA GLN A 25 -4.18 22.73 -5.65
C GLN A 25 -3.12 22.10 -6.56
N ARG A 26 -2.26 21.23 -6.02
CA ARG A 26 -1.21 20.56 -6.78
C ARG A 26 -1.77 19.69 -7.90
N CYS A 27 -2.86 18.98 -7.64
CA CYS A 27 -3.52 18.22 -8.69
C CYS A 27 -4.10 19.11 -9.78
N ARG A 28 -4.71 20.24 -9.45
CA ARG A 28 -5.18 21.21 -10.46
C ARG A 28 -4.03 21.76 -11.31
N GLU A 29 -2.92 22.14 -10.67
CA GLU A 29 -1.71 22.64 -11.36
C GLU A 29 -1.13 21.59 -12.33
N ALA A 30 -1.29 20.30 -12.03
CA ALA A 30 -0.87 19.19 -12.87
C ALA A 30 -1.94 18.68 -13.84
N ASP A 31 -3.06 19.38 -14.01
CA ASP A 31 -4.20 18.94 -14.83
C ASP A 31 -4.68 17.52 -14.45
N TYR A 32 -4.69 17.27 -13.13
CA TYR A 32 -5.07 16.01 -12.50
C TYR A 32 -4.27 14.79 -12.97
N LYS A 33 -3.04 14.97 -13.47
CA LYS A 33 -2.19 13.89 -13.98
C LYS A 33 -1.15 13.44 -12.95
N GLU A 34 -1.04 12.11 -12.79
CA GLU A 34 -0.09 11.42 -11.91
C GLU A 34 -0.11 11.92 -10.47
N CYS A 35 -1.30 12.16 -9.93
CA CYS A 35 -1.47 12.60 -8.55
C CYS A 35 -1.37 11.44 -7.57
N LEU A 36 -0.24 11.35 -6.86
CA LEU A 36 -0.03 10.38 -5.79
C LEU A 36 0.36 11.08 -4.49
N ILE A 37 -0.06 10.51 -3.37
CA ILE A 37 0.31 10.95 -2.03
C ILE A 37 0.75 9.76 -1.21
N ASN A 38 1.77 9.91 -0.37
CA ASN A 38 2.18 8.86 0.55
C ASN A 38 1.09 8.64 1.63
N ALA A 39 0.75 7.37 1.86
CA ALA A 39 -0.15 6.93 2.92
C ALA A 39 0.36 7.24 4.33
N TYR A 40 1.66 7.46 4.48
CA TYR A 40 2.32 7.78 5.75
C TYR A 40 2.88 9.21 5.79
N PRO A 41 2.98 9.82 6.99
CA PRO A 41 3.63 11.12 7.14
C PRO A 41 5.13 11.03 6.86
N GLU A 42 5.75 12.18 6.61
CA GLU A 42 7.20 12.23 6.39
C GLU A 42 8.00 11.96 7.66
N ILE A 43 7.49 12.45 8.80
CA ILE A 43 8.11 12.26 10.10
C ILE A 43 7.54 10.98 10.70
N ILE A 44 8.33 9.91 10.63
CA ILE A 44 7.98 8.60 11.21
C ILE A 44 8.83 8.25 12.42
N GLU A 45 9.92 8.98 12.66
CA GLU A 45 10.81 8.81 13.82
C GLU A 45 10.98 10.10 14.61
N ILE A 46 11.14 9.95 15.92
CA ILE A 46 11.58 11.02 16.83
C ILE A 46 12.67 10.44 17.73
N ASN A 47 13.83 11.08 17.77
CA ASN A 47 14.99 10.65 18.58
C ASN A 47 15.41 9.18 18.32
N GLY A 48 15.33 8.74 17.05
CA GLY A 48 15.65 7.36 16.65
C GLY A 48 14.62 6.30 17.07
N MET A 49 13.45 6.72 17.58
CA MET A 49 12.33 5.83 17.88
C MET A 49 11.25 5.99 16.82
N LEU A 50 10.83 4.87 16.23
CA LEU A 50 9.67 4.86 15.33
C LEU A 50 8.40 5.23 16.11
N ILE A 51 7.68 6.22 15.62
CA ILE A 51 6.40 6.70 16.17
C ILE A 51 5.21 6.36 15.28
N GLN A 52 5.46 5.85 14.08
CA GLN A 52 4.43 5.54 13.09
C GLN A 52 4.10 4.04 13.13
N SER A 53 2.84 3.70 13.41
CA SER A 53 2.35 2.34 13.27
C SER A 53 2.01 2.01 11.80
N PRO A 54 2.04 0.74 11.39
CA PRO A 54 1.63 0.30 10.06
C PRO A 54 0.10 0.26 9.95
N ASN A 55 -0.54 1.42 10.17
CA ASN A 55 -2.00 1.58 10.25
C ASN A 55 -2.71 1.63 8.89
N PHE A 56 -2.02 1.28 7.81
CA PHE A 56 -2.56 1.24 6.47
C PHE A 56 -1.93 0.10 5.67
N ILE A 57 -2.76 -0.83 5.20
CA ILE A 57 -2.34 -1.86 4.27
C ILE A 57 -2.72 -1.41 2.86
N LEU A 58 -1.71 -1.28 2.00
CA LEU A 58 -1.85 -1.04 0.58
C LEU A 58 -1.64 -2.36 -0.15
N ILE A 59 -2.62 -2.79 -0.94
CA ILE A 59 -2.47 -3.93 -1.84
C ILE A 59 -2.53 -3.41 -3.26
N ASP A 60 -1.52 -3.71 -4.06
CA ASP A 60 -1.49 -3.40 -5.48
C ASP A 60 -1.62 -4.68 -6.33
N LEU A 61 -2.64 -4.69 -7.18
CA LEU A 61 -2.94 -5.77 -8.11
C LEU A 61 -2.84 -5.22 -9.54
N ASP A 62 -1.64 -5.22 -10.10
CA ASP A 62 -1.39 -4.70 -11.44
C ASP A 62 -1.64 -5.76 -12.54
N LEU A 63 -2.08 -5.32 -13.73
CA LEU A 63 -2.26 -6.19 -14.89
C LEU A 63 -0.99 -6.95 -15.29
N SER A 64 0.18 -6.44 -14.92
CA SER A 64 1.48 -7.10 -15.09
C SER A 64 1.57 -8.46 -14.39
N LEU A 65 0.80 -8.71 -13.33
CA LEU A 65 0.64 -10.03 -12.71
C LEU A 65 0.13 -11.09 -13.69
N CYS A 66 -0.50 -10.64 -14.79
CA CYS A 66 -1.18 -11.47 -15.77
C CYS A 66 -0.66 -11.25 -17.19
N LYS A 67 0.62 -10.88 -17.39
CA LYS A 67 1.22 -10.65 -18.73
C LYS A 67 1.02 -11.79 -19.74
N THR A 68 1.01 -13.03 -19.26
CA THR A 68 0.89 -14.24 -20.10
C THR A 68 -0.53 -14.82 -20.10
N CYS A 69 -1.49 -14.19 -19.42
CA CYS A 69 -2.86 -14.68 -19.35
C CYS A 69 -3.61 -14.39 -20.65
N VAL A 70 -4.42 -15.35 -21.12
CA VAL A 70 -5.31 -15.15 -22.28
C VAL A 70 -6.35 -14.05 -22.01
N TYR A 71 -6.83 -13.94 -20.76
CA TYR A 71 -7.79 -12.93 -20.33
C TYR A 71 -7.30 -12.20 -19.07
N PRO A 72 -6.34 -11.26 -19.18
CA PRO A 72 -5.68 -10.63 -18.03
C PRO A 72 -6.66 -9.94 -17.07
N ILE A 73 -7.61 -9.16 -17.59
CA ILE A 73 -8.62 -8.47 -16.78
C ILE A 73 -9.51 -9.47 -16.03
N ARG A 74 -9.95 -10.56 -16.69
CA ARG A 74 -10.77 -11.59 -16.03
C ARG A 74 -10.01 -12.28 -14.91
N LYS A 75 -8.72 -12.55 -15.11
CA LYS A 75 -7.86 -13.13 -14.06
C LYS A 75 -7.66 -12.15 -12.92
N LEU A 76 -7.43 -10.88 -13.20
CA LEU A 76 -7.26 -9.84 -12.19
C LEU A 76 -8.53 -9.63 -11.35
N ASN A 77 -9.71 -9.60 -12.00
CA ASN A 77 -11.02 -9.60 -11.33
C ASN A 77 -11.20 -10.79 -10.38
N TYR A 78 -10.75 -11.97 -10.80
CA TYR A 78 -10.77 -13.15 -9.94
C TYR A 78 -9.85 -12.98 -8.74
N ILE A 79 -8.62 -12.48 -8.93
CA ILE A 79 -7.67 -12.23 -7.83
C ILE A 79 -8.27 -11.21 -6.86
N LEU A 80 -8.77 -10.07 -7.35
CA LEU A 80 -9.46 -9.07 -6.54
C LEU A 80 -10.57 -9.70 -5.70
N LYS A 81 -11.46 -10.51 -6.31
CA LYS A 81 -12.55 -11.17 -5.58
C LYS A 81 -12.03 -12.09 -4.47
N GLN A 82 -10.94 -12.83 -4.72
CA GLN A 82 -10.33 -13.69 -3.70
C GLN A 82 -9.70 -12.88 -2.58
N THR A 83 -8.99 -11.79 -2.91
CA THR A 83 -8.41 -10.88 -1.91
C THR A 83 -9.48 -10.25 -1.03
N LEU A 84 -10.58 -9.75 -1.61
CA LEU A 84 -11.68 -9.18 -0.82
C LEU A 84 -12.40 -10.22 0.05
N MET A 85 -12.52 -11.46 -0.44
CA MET A 85 -13.06 -12.58 0.34
C MET A 85 -12.16 -12.88 1.54
N GLN A 86 -10.85 -12.96 1.33
CA GLN A 86 -9.89 -13.20 2.40
C GLN A 86 -9.86 -12.07 3.43
N ILE A 87 -9.89 -10.80 3.00
CA ILE A 87 -10.01 -9.66 3.93
C ILE A 87 -11.28 -9.77 4.79
N LYS A 88 -12.40 -10.17 4.18
CA LYS A 88 -13.67 -10.35 4.89
C LYS A 88 -13.65 -11.53 5.86
N GLU A 89 -13.01 -12.63 5.50
CA GLU A 89 -12.94 -13.84 6.32
C GLU A 89 -11.97 -13.69 7.49
N GLU A 90 -10.78 -13.12 7.24
CA GLU A 90 -9.71 -13.03 8.24
C GLU A 90 -9.94 -11.92 9.27
N ILE A 91 -10.45 -10.77 8.82
CA ILE A 91 -10.52 -9.57 9.65
C ILE A 91 -11.84 -8.81 9.53
N HIS A 92 -12.84 -9.37 8.84
CA HIS A 92 -14.15 -8.74 8.64
C HIS A 92 -14.07 -7.32 8.07
N GLY A 93 -13.06 -7.07 7.23
CA GLY A 93 -12.79 -5.75 6.68
C GLY A 93 -13.55 -5.45 5.39
N GLN A 94 -13.84 -4.17 5.16
CA GLN A 94 -14.35 -3.67 3.88
C GLN A 94 -13.46 -2.53 3.35
N PRO A 95 -12.48 -2.78 2.49
CA PRO A 95 -11.55 -1.74 2.03
C PRO A 95 -12.18 -0.78 1.02
N THR A 96 -11.48 0.33 0.75
CA THR A 96 -11.67 1.06 -0.52
C THR A 96 -10.98 0.31 -1.64
N VAL A 97 -11.64 0.16 -2.80
CA VAL A 97 -11.08 -0.44 -4.01
C VAL A 97 -11.08 0.59 -5.11
N LEU A 98 -9.90 0.84 -5.70
CA LEU A 98 -9.73 1.72 -6.84
C LEU A 98 -9.35 0.92 -8.09
N TRP A 99 -9.95 1.25 -9.23
CA TRP A 99 -9.34 0.99 -10.53
C TRP A 99 -8.35 2.11 -10.84
N THR A 100 -7.11 1.78 -11.21
CA THR A 100 -6.04 2.75 -11.42
C THR A 100 -5.63 2.94 -12.88
N GLY A 101 -6.42 2.39 -13.81
CA GLY A 101 -6.10 2.39 -15.23
C GLY A 101 -5.20 1.24 -15.69
N SER A 102 -4.43 0.63 -14.78
CA SER A 102 -3.60 -0.55 -15.07
C SER A 102 -3.81 -1.71 -14.10
N GLY A 103 -4.71 -1.58 -13.14
CA GLY A 103 -4.96 -2.58 -12.12
C GLY A 103 -5.89 -2.11 -11.02
N TYR A 104 -5.87 -2.82 -9.90
CA TYR A 104 -6.59 -2.44 -8.69
C TYR A 104 -5.64 -2.04 -7.59
N HIS A 105 -5.94 -0.93 -6.93
CA HIS A 105 -5.39 -0.68 -5.60
C HIS A 105 -6.48 -0.93 -4.55
N ILE A 106 -6.10 -1.56 -3.45
CA ILE A 106 -6.99 -1.80 -2.31
C ILE A 106 -6.38 -1.07 -1.11
N TYR A 107 -7.18 -0.20 -0.51
CA TYR A 107 -6.79 0.66 0.61
C TYR A 107 -7.53 0.21 1.86
N LEU A 108 -6.77 -0.26 2.84
CA LEU A 108 -7.30 -0.89 4.05
C LEU A 108 -6.71 -0.21 5.29
N PRO A 109 -7.41 0.79 5.86
CA PRO A 109 -7.07 1.34 7.17
C PRO A 109 -7.19 0.27 8.26
N VAL A 110 -6.17 0.15 9.10
CA VAL A 110 -6.09 -0.90 10.12
C VAL A 110 -5.54 -0.36 11.44
N GLN A 111 -5.89 -1.03 12.54
CA GLN A 111 -5.35 -0.74 13.85
C GLN A 111 -4.25 -1.73 14.21
N VAL A 112 -3.01 -1.26 14.19
CA VAL A 112 -1.80 -2.02 14.56
C VAL A 112 -1.01 -1.21 15.58
N PRO A 113 -0.47 -1.83 16.65
CA PRO A 113 0.53 -1.18 17.48
C PRO A 113 1.80 -0.90 16.67
N ILE A 114 2.66 -0.03 17.19
CA ILE A 114 4.01 0.15 16.65
C ILE A 114 4.80 -1.11 17.02
N LEU A 115 5.11 -1.97 16.04
CA LEU A 115 5.69 -3.28 16.35
C LEU A 115 7.07 -3.16 17.00
N GLU A 116 7.80 -2.08 16.72
CA GLU A 116 9.11 -1.78 17.29
C GLU A 116 9.08 -1.59 18.81
N THR A 117 7.93 -1.22 19.39
CA THR A 117 7.77 -1.05 20.85
C THR A 117 7.42 -2.35 21.56
N GLU A 118 7.10 -3.41 20.81
CA GLU A 118 6.67 -4.69 21.35
C GLU A 118 7.85 -5.67 21.44
N PHE A 119 8.09 -6.20 22.65
CA PHE A 119 9.25 -7.08 22.90
C PHE A 119 9.29 -8.33 22.00
N GLU A 120 8.12 -8.87 21.64
CA GLU A 120 8.00 -10.04 20.76
C GLU A 120 8.44 -9.77 19.31
N PHE A 121 8.46 -8.51 18.90
CA PHE A 121 8.82 -8.06 17.56
C PHE A 121 10.21 -7.42 17.50
N SER A 122 10.99 -7.49 18.58
CA SER A 122 12.35 -6.97 18.63
C SER A 122 13.26 -7.61 17.56
N LYS A 123 13.93 -6.77 16.75
CA LYS A 123 14.86 -7.21 15.69
C LYS A 123 15.92 -8.19 16.18
N ASN A 124 16.39 -8.05 17.43
CA ASN A 124 17.39 -8.92 18.02
C ASN A 124 16.97 -10.39 18.10
N ARG A 125 15.66 -10.67 18.06
CA ARG A 125 15.09 -12.02 18.04
C ARG A 125 15.09 -12.66 16.65
N PHE A 126 15.32 -11.87 15.61
CA PHE A 126 15.23 -12.27 14.19
C PHE A 126 16.49 -11.86 13.42
N GLN A 127 17.67 -12.18 13.97
CA GLN A 127 18.96 -11.71 13.42
C GLN A 127 19.19 -12.12 11.96
N ASN A 128 18.74 -13.31 11.56
CA ASN A 128 18.84 -13.77 10.17
C ASN A 128 18.02 -12.87 9.23
N LEU A 129 16.79 -12.55 9.65
CA LEU A 129 15.86 -11.71 8.89
C LEU A 129 16.41 -10.30 8.69
N PHE A 130 17.13 -9.74 9.67
CA PHE A 130 17.72 -8.38 9.60
C PHE A 130 19.23 -8.38 9.35
N SER A 131 19.82 -9.51 8.93
CA SER A 131 21.24 -9.61 8.61
C SER A 131 21.60 -8.74 7.40
N SER A 132 22.86 -8.31 7.27
CA SER A 132 23.31 -7.47 6.15
C SER A 132 23.09 -8.07 4.76
N ASN A 133 22.99 -9.40 4.67
CA ASN A 133 22.71 -10.11 3.41
C ASN A 133 21.21 -10.29 3.14
N SER A 134 20.34 -9.90 4.09
CA SER A 134 18.90 -10.01 3.95
C SER A 134 18.33 -8.84 3.17
N ARG A 135 17.27 -9.10 2.40
CA ARG A 135 16.46 -8.04 1.78
C ARG A 135 15.83 -7.09 2.80
N TYR A 136 15.74 -7.51 4.07
CA TYR A 136 15.13 -6.74 5.15
C TYR A 136 16.12 -6.05 6.09
N HIS A 137 17.42 -6.02 5.80
CA HIS A 137 18.46 -5.46 6.69
C HIS A 137 18.11 -4.06 7.23
N ASP A 138 17.66 -3.17 6.35
CA ASP A 138 17.32 -1.77 6.68
C ASP A 138 15.82 -1.52 6.89
N TYR A 139 15.01 -2.57 7.10
CA TYR A 139 13.55 -2.42 7.29
C TYR A 139 13.18 -2.29 8.76
N TYR A 140 12.11 -1.56 9.05
CA TYR A 140 11.41 -1.70 10.34
C TYR A 140 10.61 -3.02 10.36
N MET A 141 10.38 -3.60 11.53
CA MET A 141 9.50 -4.77 11.66
C MET A 141 8.09 -4.44 11.17
N SER A 142 7.61 -3.23 11.45
CA SER A 142 6.35 -2.70 10.92
C SER A 142 6.29 -2.70 9.39
N GLU A 143 7.41 -2.45 8.70
CA GLU A 143 7.46 -2.52 7.23
C GLU A 143 7.50 -3.96 6.70
N VAL A 144 8.19 -4.86 7.40
CA VAL A 144 8.13 -6.29 7.11
C VAL A 144 6.69 -6.80 7.25
N PHE A 145 5.98 -6.36 8.30
CA PHE A 145 4.57 -6.66 8.50
C PHE A 145 3.70 -6.15 7.34
N MET A 146 3.90 -4.93 6.86
CA MET A 146 3.14 -4.40 5.71
C MET A 146 3.26 -5.31 4.47
N GLN A 147 4.47 -5.75 4.13
CA GLN A 147 4.70 -6.67 3.02
C GLN A 147 4.13 -8.06 3.28
N PHE A 148 4.24 -8.55 4.52
CA PHE A 148 3.62 -9.80 4.92
C PHE A 148 2.10 -9.74 4.73
N ALA A 149 1.45 -8.69 5.24
CA ALA A 149 0.01 -8.54 5.21
C ALA A 149 -0.54 -8.46 3.77
N GLU A 150 0.13 -7.72 2.88
CA GLU A 150 -0.22 -7.70 1.46
C GLU A 150 -0.15 -9.11 0.83
N ARG A 151 0.95 -9.84 1.07
CA ARG A 151 1.12 -11.19 0.52
C ARG A 151 0.14 -12.18 1.13
N TYR A 152 -0.09 -12.09 2.43
CA TYR A 152 -1.02 -12.95 3.16
C TYR A 152 -2.43 -12.77 2.63
N LEU A 153 -2.95 -11.53 2.59
CA LEU A 153 -4.32 -11.21 2.16
C LEU A 153 -4.57 -11.43 0.66
N THR A 154 -3.53 -11.56 -0.15
CA THR A 154 -3.65 -11.91 -1.57
C THR A 154 -3.50 -13.41 -1.84
N GLY A 155 -3.23 -14.21 -0.82
CA GLY A 155 -2.85 -15.62 -0.97
C GLY A 155 -1.58 -15.78 -1.82
N GLY A 156 -0.62 -14.87 -1.66
CA GLY A 156 0.66 -14.85 -2.37
C GLY A 156 0.61 -14.33 -3.80
N LYS A 157 -0.48 -13.65 -4.21
CA LYS A 157 -0.70 -13.20 -5.59
C LYS A 157 -0.35 -11.72 -5.83
N SER A 158 0.19 -11.02 -4.84
CA SER A 158 0.72 -9.66 -5.01
C SER A 158 2.04 -9.64 -5.78
N ASP A 159 2.43 -8.47 -6.28
CA ASP A 159 3.71 -8.28 -6.96
C ASP A 159 4.87 -8.43 -5.97
N LEU A 160 5.79 -9.36 -6.25
CA LEU A 160 6.97 -9.62 -5.42
C LEU A 160 8.00 -8.48 -5.44
N SER A 161 7.94 -7.64 -6.46
CA SER A 161 8.79 -6.45 -6.58
C SER A 161 8.25 -5.27 -5.77
N HIS A 162 7.00 -5.35 -5.30
CA HIS A 162 6.40 -4.32 -4.46
C HIS A 162 7.00 -4.37 -3.05
N GLN A 163 7.82 -3.38 -2.74
CA GLN A 163 8.53 -3.28 -1.47
C GLN A 163 7.96 -2.13 -0.63
N HIS A 164 6.77 -2.36 -0.06
CA HIS A 164 6.14 -1.38 0.83
C HIS A 164 7.05 -1.00 1.98
N ARG A 165 7.18 0.30 2.16
CA ARG A 165 7.85 1.01 3.24
C ARG A 165 7.05 2.26 3.57
N PHE A 166 7.24 2.79 4.77
CA PHE A 166 6.59 4.03 5.15
C PHE A 166 6.93 5.18 4.16
N SER A 167 8.13 5.16 3.59
CA SER A 167 8.59 6.20 2.66
C SER A 167 8.03 6.10 1.24
N ASN A 168 7.43 4.97 0.84
CA ASN A 168 7.04 4.72 -0.56
C ASN A 168 5.64 4.13 -0.78
N SER A 169 4.80 4.03 0.26
CA SER A 169 3.38 3.62 0.12
C SER A 169 2.53 4.72 -0.54
N MET A 170 2.78 4.98 -1.82
CA MET A 170 2.09 6.01 -2.60
C MET A 170 0.70 5.53 -3.02
N VAL A 171 -0.33 6.28 -2.62
CA VAL A 171 -1.72 6.06 -3.03
C VAL A 171 -2.10 7.05 -4.12
N ARG A 172 -2.89 6.58 -5.08
CA ARG A 172 -3.44 7.42 -6.16
C ARG A 172 -4.66 8.17 -5.65
N ILE A 173 -4.79 9.42 -6.08
CA ILE A 173 -5.94 10.24 -5.72
C ILE A 173 -7.11 9.90 -6.68
N PRO A 174 -8.32 9.60 -6.18
CA PRO A 174 -9.49 9.40 -7.03
C PRO A 174 -9.74 10.57 -7.98
N ASP A 175 -10.34 10.28 -9.14
CA ASP A 175 -10.65 11.27 -10.18
C ASP A 175 -9.41 12.00 -10.76
N THR A 176 -8.26 11.35 -10.69
CA THR A 176 -7.03 11.76 -11.37
C THR A 176 -6.65 10.74 -12.44
N TYR A 177 -5.64 11.03 -13.25
CA TYR A 177 -5.27 10.22 -14.41
C TYR A 177 -3.90 9.57 -14.23
N ASN A 178 -3.82 8.28 -14.51
CA ASN A 178 -2.56 7.53 -14.53
C ASN A 178 -1.80 7.77 -15.84
N MET A 179 -0.65 8.43 -15.73
CA MET A 179 0.18 8.80 -16.88
C MET A 179 0.84 7.60 -17.54
N ASP A 180 1.12 6.52 -16.81
CA ASP A 180 1.65 5.30 -17.41
C ASP A 180 0.63 4.67 -18.36
N SER A 181 -0.65 4.68 -18.00
CA SER A 181 -1.74 4.22 -18.88
C SER A 181 -1.91 5.11 -20.10
N LEU A 182 -1.87 6.44 -19.93
CA LEU A 182 -1.95 7.40 -21.04
C LEU A 182 -0.77 7.26 -22.00
N SER A 183 0.45 7.09 -21.50
CA SER A 183 1.65 6.91 -22.32
C SER A 183 1.62 5.63 -23.16
N LYS A 184 0.87 4.61 -22.71
CA LYS A 184 0.61 3.36 -23.43
C LYS A 184 -0.55 3.47 -24.44
N GLY A 185 -1.11 4.66 -24.64
CA GLY A 185 -2.14 4.95 -25.64
C GLY A 185 -3.59 4.74 -25.15
N MET A 186 -3.81 4.53 -23.85
CA MET A 186 -5.18 4.48 -23.32
C MET A 186 -5.86 5.85 -23.39
N GLY A 187 -7.19 5.85 -23.54
CA GLY A 187 -7.97 7.07 -23.47
C GLY A 187 -7.99 7.68 -22.07
N LEU A 188 -8.36 8.97 -21.98
CA LEU A 188 -8.44 9.70 -20.72
C LEU A 188 -9.36 8.99 -19.70
N GLU A 189 -10.54 8.54 -20.15
CA GLU A 189 -11.51 7.83 -19.31
C GLU A 189 -11.06 6.45 -18.84
N GLU A 190 -10.19 5.78 -19.60
CA GLU A 190 -9.63 4.47 -19.24
C GLU A 190 -8.50 4.61 -18.21
N SER A 191 -7.72 5.70 -18.31
CA SER A 191 -6.64 6.04 -17.40
C SER A 191 -7.11 6.63 -16.06
N ARG A 192 -8.39 7.02 -15.96
CA ARG A 192 -8.96 7.64 -14.76
C ARG A 192 -8.97 6.67 -13.58
N VAL A 193 -8.51 7.18 -12.44
CA VAL A 193 -8.58 6.49 -11.15
C VAL A 193 -10.02 6.54 -10.65
N LYS A 194 -10.67 5.38 -10.53
CA LYS A 194 -12.11 5.25 -10.19
C LYS A 194 -12.29 4.48 -8.90
N ILE A 195 -13.12 5.01 -8.00
CA ILE A 195 -13.58 4.26 -6.83
C ILE A 195 -14.61 3.22 -7.30
N LEU A 196 -14.35 1.95 -6.98
CA LEU A 196 -15.26 0.83 -7.25
C LEU A 196 -15.99 0.36 -5.99
N GLN A 197 -15.36 0.55 -4.83
CA GLN A 197 -15.91 0.25 -3.52
C GLN A 197 -15.34 1.26 -2.52
N GLU A 198 -16.19 1.78 -1.64
CA GLU A 198 -15.76 2.66 -0.55
C GLU A 198 -15.49 1.84 0.72
N TRP A 199 -14.52 2.32 1.50
CA TRP A 199 -14.31 1.85 2.87
C TRP A 199 -15.56 2.15 3.70
N ASP A 200 -15.93 1.20 4.57
CA ASP A 200 -17.12 1.29 5.41
C ASP A 200 -16.98 2.24 6.62
N GLY A 201 -15.81 2.86 6.80
CA GLY A 201 -15.52 3.77 7.90
C GLY A 201 -15.07 3.09 9.19
N ASN A 202 -15.02 1.75 9.23
CA ASN A 202 -14.64 1.00 10.43
C ASN A 202 -13.14 0.67 10.42
N LEU A 203 -12.44 1.04 11.49
CA LEU A 203 -11.07 0.59 11.71
C LEU A 203 -11.07 -0.88 12.11
N ILE A 204 -10.21 -1.65 11.45
CA ILE A 204 -10.19 -3.10 11.60
C ILE A 204 -9.07 -3.51 12.56
N GLU A 205 -9.41 -4.32 13.57
CA GLU A 205 -8.41 -4.98 14.41
C GLU A 205 -7.75 -6.10 13.62
N VAL A 206 -6.43 -6.03 13.44
CA VAL A 206 -5.67 -7.03 12.67
C VAL A 206 -5.02 -8.11 13.54
N LYS A 207 -5.55 -8.37 14.73
CA LYS A 207 -5.02 -9.43 15.62
C LYS A 207 -4.86 -10.77 14.90
N PRO A 208 -5.80 -11.24 14.06
CA PRO A 208 -5.62 -12.48 13.29
C PRO A 208 -4.39 -12.43 12.37
N ILE A 209 -4.20 -11.35 11.61
CA ILE A 209 -3.05 -11.18 10.70
C ILE A 209 -1.75 -11.07 11.50
N ILE A 210 -1.75 -10.40 12.65
CA ILE A 210 -0.58 -10.31 13.53
C ILE A 210 -0.20 -11.68 14.08
N GLN A 211 -1.17 -12.55 14.40
CA GLN A 211 -0.90 -13.90 14.85
C GLN A 211 -0.24 -14.74 13.74
N GLU A 212 -0.75 -14.63 12.51
CA GLU A 212 -0.16 -15.29 11.34
C GLU A 212 1.24 -14.74 11.03
N PHE A 213 1.45 -13.44 11.23
CA PHE A 213 2.76 -12.83 11.11
C PHE A 213 3.77 -13.41 12.11
N LYS A 214 3.36 -13.65 13.36
CA LYS A 214 4.21 -14.32 14.36
C LYS A 214 4.57 -15.74 13.95
N VAL A 215 3.61 -16.49 13.40
CA VAL A 215 3.85 -17.84 12.88
C VAL A 215 4.88 -17.80 11.75
N TRP A 216 4.72 -16.87 10.82
CA TRP A 216 5.66 -16.67 9.70
C TRP A 216 7.05 -16.25 10.18
N LEU A 217 7.15 -15.37 11.18
CA LEU A 217 8.41 -14.96 11.79
C LEU A 217 9.14 -16.12 12.46
N GLY A 218 8.42 -17.07 13.05
CA GLY A 218 9.01 -18.28 13.64
C GLY A 218 9.66 -19.24 12.62
N GLN A 219 9.45 -19.00 11.32
CA GLN A 219 10.04 -19.77 10.22
C GLN A 219 11.25 -19.07 9.58
N GLN A 220 11.63 -17.87 10.05
CA GLN A 220 12.74 -17.06 9.52
C GLN A 220 14.08 -17.32 10.21
#